data_AF-A0A7V2RJS2-F1
#
_entry.id   AF-A0A7V2RJS2-F1
#
_cell.length_a   1.000
_cell.length_b   1.000
_cell.length_c   1.000
_cell.angle_alpha   90.00
_cell.angle_beta   90.00
_cell.angle_gamma   90.00
#
_symmetry.space_group_name_H-M   'P 1'
#
loop_
_entity.id
_entity.type
_entity.pdbx_description
1 polymer ?
#
loop_
_entity_poly.entity_id
_entity_poly.type
_entity_poly.pdbx_seq_one_letter_code
_entity_poly.pdbx_strand_id
1 'polypeptide(L)'
;MKIKFTSLLVLACGLLLVSSTIDLNDLFNYSGQAIPNYISKDNTPLNNEITDAGATLGRGLFYDKNLSTDNTIACASCHKQEFAFGDTALVSTGVAGVTGRHSMRLVNARFADENRFFWDERANTLERQTTMPIQDHVEMGFSGEDGDPSLDSLIRKLEAIPYYQELFNFVYGSPQITEPRMRRALAQFVRSIQSFDSKYDAGRAQVNNNFVPFPNFTQQENMGKNLFMRPPPQGGAGCQGCHRAPEFDIAPNSRNNGVIGVAGDPAGIDLTVTRAPSLRDLVNPNGGLNGPLMHTGDFNSLLMVINHYNDIQIDTANTNLDPRLRGGPAGNGQNLQLTQTQKDALAAFLRTLTGADVYTNEKWSDPFDEDGSLTVLPLCATDILTSVNATICEGEIFAGYAQSGIYEDTFTGEGGCDSIRTLTLTVLPNAETTIEAVICEGDNFAGFELPGVYTETFQSATGCDSTRILMLEVLPVPVTFAEAEICAGQEYEGYSETGVYADTFTGSNGCDSIRMLELTVLPEDDPACTVSAVGDEISDSRFQVSPNPFDGFLRIGCDCELELEVAVFNLVGARVAGQRADFRSGALLLQTGHLRPGIYLVIGFDETGRRYFSKKLVNCEL
;
A
#
# COMPACT_ATOMS: atom_id res chain seq x y z
N MET A 1 -10.99 29.42 56.67
CA MET A 1 -11.08 29.67 55.22
C MET A 1 -9.93 28.93 54.53
N LYS A 2 -10.15 27.67 54.14
CA LYS A 2 -9.16 26.83 53.45
C LYS A 2 -9.83 26.34 52.18
N ILE A 3 -9.44 26.93 51.04
CA ILE A 3 -9.93 26.52 49.73
C ILE A 3 -9.06 25.33 49.31
N LYS A 4 -9.67 24.14 49.23
CA LYS A 4 -9.05 22.94 48.65
C LYS A 4 -9.18 23.04 47.13
N PHE A 5 -8.06 22.96 46.43
CA PHE A 5 -8.02 22.63 45.01
C PHE A 5 -8.45 21.18 44.84
N THR A 6 -9.64 20.96 44.29
CA THR A 6 -10.07 19.67 43.73
C THR A 6 -9.81 19.70 42.23
N SER A 7 -8.98 18.77 41.77
CA SER A 7 -8.67 18.52 40.37
C SER A 7 -9.94 18.35 39.55
N LEU A 8 -10.16 19.27 38.62
CA LEU A 8 -11.18 19.14 37.58
C LEU A 8 -10.61 18.17 36.54
N LEU A 9 -11.09 16.92 36.58
CA LEU A 9 -10.93 15.99 35.48
C LEU A 9 -11.78 16.54 34.33
N VAL A 10 -11.17 17.33 33.45
CA VAL A 10 -11.78 17.70 32.17
C VAL A 10 -11.81 16.41 31.35
N LEU A 11 -12.93 15.69 31.46
CA LEU A 11 -13.32 14.71 30.47
C LEU A 11 -13.50 15.52 29.19
N ALA A 12 -12.50 15.50 28.31
CA ALA A 12 -12.65 15.93 26.94
C ALA A 12 -13.70 15.01 26.32
N CYS A 13 -14.97 15.41 26.45
CA CYS A 13 -16.03 14.94 25.60
C CYS A 13 -15.59 15.35 24.21
N GLY A 14 -15.02 14.39 23.46
CA GLY A 14 -14.94 14.52 22.03
C GLY A 14 -16.38 14.67 21.57
N LEU A 15 -16.79 15.92 21.32
CA LEU A 15 -17.78 16.19 20.31
C LEU A 15 -17.17 15.59 19.04
N LEU A 16 -17.53 14.35 18.74
CA LEU A 16 -17.67 13.92 17.36
C LEU A 16 -18.74 14.86 16.81
N LEU A 17 -18.28 15.97 16.23
CA LEU A 17 -19.01 16.61 15.14
C LEU A 17 -19.06 15.52 14.07
N VAL A 18 -20.09 14.68 14.12
CA VAL A 18 -20.46 13.84 12.99
C VAL A 18 -20.84 14.86 11.93
N SER A 19 -19.92 15.16 11.01
CA SER A 19 -20.29 15.93 9.84
C SER A 19 -21.39 15.15 9.12
N SER A 20 -22.40 15.85 8.64
CA SER A 20 -23.57 15.25 8.02
C SER A 20 -23.23 14.75 6.62
N THR A 21 -22.56 13.60 6.59
CA THR A 21 -21.96 13.00 5.39
C THR A 21 -22.72 11.74 5.01
N ILE A 22 -23.22 11.68 3.78
CA ILE A 22 -23.70 10.44 3.16
C ILE A 22 -22.53 9.80 2.42
N ASP A 23 -22.04 8.66 2.92
CA ASP A 23 -21.05 7.84 2.23
C ASP A 23 -21.74 6.83 1.30
N LEU A 24 -21.59 6.99 -0.02
CA LEU A 24 -22.20 6.08 -0.98
C LEU A 24 -21.59 4.66 -0.98
N ASN A 25 -20.44 4.46 -0.32
CA ASN A 25 -19.82 3.16 -0.14
C ASN A 25 -20.31 2.43 1.13
N ASP A 26 -20.92 3.15 2.08
CA ASP A 26 -21.43 2.62 3.35
C ASP A 26 -22.81 3.20 3.69
N LEU A 27 -23.83 2.71 3.00
CA LEU A 27 -25.21 3.11 3.24
C LEU A 27 -25.81 2.38 4.45
N PHE A 28 -26.70 3.08 5.15
CA PHE A 28 -27.57 2.42 6.12
C PHE A 28 -28.41 1.31 5.47
N ASN A 29 -28.55 0.20 6.19
CA ASN A 29 -29.37 -0.93 5.76
C ASN A 29 -30.88 -0.64 5.98
N TYR A 30 -31.56 -0.17 4.94
CA TYR A 30 -33.01 0.05 4.91
C TYR A 30 -33.77 -1.16 4.35
N SER A 31 -33.18 -1.87 3.39
CA SER A 31 -33.80 -2.97 2.65
C SER A 31 -33.84 -4.27 3.45
N GLY A 32 -32.80 -4.56 4.22
CA GLY A 32 -32.63 -5.74 5.05
C GLY A 32 -33.01 -5.54 6.52
N GLN A 33 -33.87 -4.57 6.84
CA GLN A 33 -34.33 -4.33 8.20
C GLN A 33 -35.02 -5.57 8.79
N ALA A 34 -34.69 -5.90 10.03
CA ALA A 34 -35.33 -7.01 10.73
C ALA A 34 -36.82 -6.73 10.94
N ILE A 35 -37.66 -7.63 10.44
CA ILE A 35 -39.11 -7.60 10.64
C ILE A 35 -39.47 -8.84 11.46
N PRO A 36 -40.16 -8.72 12.60
CA PRO A 36 -40.55 -9.89 13.38
C PRO A 36 -41.44 -10.83 12.55
N ASN A 37 -41.22 -12.15 12.66
CA ASN A 37 -41.95 -13.17 11.89
C ASN A 37 -43.48 -13.18 12.09
N TYR A 38 -44.00 -12.50 13.11
CA TYR A 38 -45.44 -12.37 13.33
C TYR A 38 -46.07 -11.19 12.57
N ILE A 39 -45.27 -10.29 11.99
CA ILE A 39 -45.73 -9.24 11.08
C ILE A 39 -45.97 -9.88 9.71
N SER A 40 -47.13 -9.60 9.13
CA SER A 40 -47.63 -10.32 7.95
C SER A 40 -48.10 -9.41 6.82
N LYS A 41 -48.31 -8.12 7.12
CA LYS A 41 -48.78 -7.12 6.15
C LYS A 41 -47.63 -6.28 5.64
N ASP A 42 -47.63 -6.01 4.34
CA ASP A 42 -46.68 -5.12 3.69
C ASP A 42 -47.34 -4.51 2.44
N ASN A 43 -47.47 -3.19 2.39
CA ASN A 43 -48.03 -2.45 1.25
C ASN A 43 -46.97 -1.95 0.27
N THR A 44 -45.73 -2.43 0.38
CA THR A 44 -44.65 -2.10 -0.56
C THR A 44 -44.95 -2.67 -1.95
N PRO A 45 -45.05 -1.82 -2.99
CA PRO A 45 -45.34 -2.31 -4.33
C PRO A 45 -44.08 -2.90 -4.97
N LEU A 46 -44.26 -3.97 -5.77
CA LEU A 46 -43.16 -4.67 -6.46
C LEU A 46 -42.34 -3.77 -7.41
N ASN A 47 -42.89 -2.63 -7.84
CA ASN A 47 -42.21 -1.68 -8.73
C ASN A 47 -41.55 -0.51 -7.98
N ASN A 48 -41.53 -0.53 -6.64
CA ASN A 48 -40.85 0.43 -5.79
C ASN A 48 -40.49 -0.20 -4.43
N GLU A 49 -39.80 -1.33 -4.46
CA GLU A 49 -39.24 -1.98 -3.26
C GLU A 49 -38.25 -1.05 -2.55
N ILE A 50 -38.10 -1.22 -1.23
CA ILE A 50 -37.13 -0.45 -0.46
C ILE A 50 -35.72 -0.94 -0.81
N THR A 51 -34.89 0.00 -1.28
CA THR A 51 -33.46 -0.20 -1.48
C THR A 51 -32.70 0.76 -0.56
N ASP A 52 -31.47 0.40 -0.18
CA ASP A 52 -30.66 1.26 0.68
C ASP A 52 -30.37 2.60 -0.01
N ALA A 53 -30.04 2.54 -1.30
CA ALA A 53 -29.83 3.69 -2.16
C ALA A 53 -31.08 4.58 -2.30
N GLY A 54 -32.24 4.00 -2.64
CA GLY A 54 -33.47 4.77 -2.86
C GLY A 54 -34.03 5.39 -1.58
N ALA A 55 -33.94 4.69 -0.44
CA ALA A 55 -34.30 5.23 0.86
C ALA A 55 -33.32 6.32 1.33
N THR A 56 -32.03 6.22 1.01
CA THR A 56 -31.03 7.27 1.30
C THR A 56 -31.33 8.57 0.54
N LEU A 57 -31.62 8.49 -0.77
CA LEU A 57 -32.10 9.67 -1.52
C LEU A 57 -33.41 10.20 -0.95
N GLY A 58 -34.33 9.32 -0.56
CA GLY A 58 -35.58 9.70 0.10
C GLY A 58 -35.37 10.43 1.43
N ARG A 59 -34.39 10.01 2.24
CA ARG A 59 -33.99 10.66 3.49
C ARG A 59 -33.50 12.09 3.22
N GLY A 60 -32.61 12.26 2.23
CA GLY A 60 -32.16 13.59 1.81
C GLY A 60 -33.34 14.50 1.44
N LEU A 61 -34.22 14.04 0.55
CA LEU A 61 -35.40 14.80 0.14
C LEU A 61 -36.36 15.11 1.31
N PHE A 62 -36.51 14.19 2.27
CA PHE A 62 -37.46 14.35 3.38
C PHE A 62 -37.08 15.49 4.34
N TYR A 63 -35.78 15.69 4.56
CA TYR A 63 -35.24 16.70 5.47
C TYR A 63 -34.89 18.03 4.77
N ASP A 64 -34.81 18.04 3.44
CA ASP A 64 -34.36 19.20 2.69
C ASP A 64 -35.43 20.30 2.58
N LYS A 65 -35.12 21.47 3.11
CA LYS A 65 -36.00 22.66 3.04
C LYS A 65 -36.08 23.25 1.64
N ASN A 66 -35.18 22.91 0.72
CA ASN A 66 -35.26 23.31 -0.68
C ASN A 66 -36.51 22.77 -1.39
N LEU A 67 -37.22 21.79 -0.81
CA LEU A 67 -38.50 21.31 -1.34
C LEU A 67 -39.65 22.31 -1.16
N SER A 68 -39.46 23.39 -0.41
CA SER A 68 -40.45 24.47 -0.27
C SER A 68 -40.07 25.72 -1.07
N THR A 69 -41.06 26.54 -1.41
CA THR A 69 -40.88 27.72 -2.26
C THR A 69 -39.99 28.80 -1.64
N ASP A 70 -39.97 28.92 -0.32
CA ASP A 70 -39.21 29.92 0.43
C ASP A 70 -37.99 29.36 1.19
N ASN A 71 -37.68 28.07 1.01
CA ASN A 71 -36.61 27.34 1.69
C ASN A 71 -36.77 27.22 3.21
N THR A 72 -38.00 27.27 3.75
CA THR A 72 -38.21 27.19 5.20
C THR A 72 -38.79 25.86 5.68
N ILE A 73 -39.52 25.15 4.83
CA ILE A 73 -40.28 23.94 5.16
C ILE A 73 -39.70 22.71 4.44
N ALA A 74 -39.51 21.63 5.21
CA ALA A 74 -39.25 20.27 4.72
C ALA A 74 -40.36 19.32 5.19
N CYS A 75 -40.39 18.08 4.71
CA CYS A 75 -41.31 17.07 5.26
C CYS A 75 -41.09 16.90 6.78
N ALA A 76 -39.83 16.88 7.20
CA ALA A 76 -39.42 16.80 8.60
C ALA A 76 -39.88 17.99 9.48
N SER A 77 -40.24 19.13 8.90
CA SER A 77 -40.77 20.28 9.67
C SER A 77 -42.12 19.96 10.33
N CYS A 78 -42.90 19.06 9.72
CA CYS A 78 -44.21 18.61 10.22
C CYS A 78 -44.17 17.14 10.71
N HIS A 79 -43.18 16.37 10.28
CA HIS A 79 -43.01 14.95 10.64
C HIS A 79 -41.68 14.73 11.35
N LYS A 80 -41.64 15.12 12.64
CA LYS A 80 -40.43 15.22 13.44
C LYS A 80 -40.02 13.88 14.05
N GLN A 81 -38.80 13.43 13.81
CA GLN A 81 -38.33 12.14 14.30
C GLN A 81 -38.43 12.03 15.82
N GLU A 82 -38.10 13.09 16.57
CA GLU A 82 -38.13 13.08 18.03
C GLU A 82 -39.55 12.88 18.60
N PHE A 83 -40.58 12.99 17.76
CA PHE A 83 -41.98 12.69 18.07
C PHE A 83 -42.53 11.56 17.19
N ALA A 84 -41.71 10.55 16.88
CA ALA A 84 -42.10 9.40 16.05
C ALA A 84 -42.73 9.84 14.70
N PHE A 85 -42.10 10.82 14.06
CA PHE A 85 -42.54 11.42 12.80
C PHE A 85 -43.95 12.06 12.87
N GLY A 86 -44.34 12.54 14.05
CA GLY A 86 -45.52 13.38 14.28
C GLY A 86 -45.17 14.86 14.41
N ASP A 87 -46.20 15.67 14.67
CA ASP A 87 -46.04 17.09 15.02
C ASP A 87 -46.59 17.34 16.43
N THR A 88 -45.96 18.25 17.18
CA THR A 88 -46.50 18.72 18.47
C THR A 88 -47.42 19.92 18.31
N ALA A 89 -47.42 20.57 17.14
CA ALA A 89 -48.39 21.60 16.81
C ALA A 89 -49.79 21.00 16.60
N LEU A 90 -50.83 21.78 16.91
CA LEU A 90 -52.22 21.41 16.64
C LEU A 90 -52.44 21.16 15.14
N VAL A 91 -52.04 22.14 14.33
CA VAL A 91 -51.91 22.10 12.88
C VAL A 91 -50.53 22.60 12.52
N SER A 92 -49.95 22.05 11.45
CA SER A 92 -48.57 22.37 11.08
C SER A 92 -48.51 23.68 10.30
N THR A 93 -47.44 24.45 10.48
CA THR A 93 -47.18 25.67 9.71
C THR A 93 -46.51 25.31 8.39
N GLY A 94 -47.04 25.81 7.29
CA GLY A 94 -46.43 25.73 5.96
C GLY A 94 -46.02 27.10 5.44
N VAL A 95 -45.62 27.18 4.17
CA VAL A 95 -45.10 28.41 3.54
C VAL A 95 -46.14 29.54 3.42
N ALA A 96 -47.43 29.20 3.38
CA ALA A 96 -48.51 30.17 3.20
C ALA A 96 -49.67 29.98 4.18
N GLY A 97 -49.42 29.44 5.39
CA GLY A 97 -50.44 29.33 6.44
C GLY A 97 -50.27 28.08 7.30
N VAL A 98 -51.39 27.47 7.66
CA VAL A 98 -51.43 26.24 8.47
C VAL A 98 -52.24 25.14 7.79
N THR A 99 -51.86 23.89 8.03
CA THR A 99 -52.54 22.72 7.45
C THR A 99 -54.00 22.64 7.91
N GLY A 100 -54.88 22.11 7.05
CA GLY A 100 -56.30 21.92 7.39
C GLY A 100 -56.59 20.76 8.36
N ARG A 101 -55.58 19.92 8.64
CA ARG A 101 -55.65 18.78 9.57
C ARG A 101 -54.33 18.65 10.32
N HIS A 102 -54.39 18.02 11.49
CA HIS A 102 -53.21 17.60 12.23
C HIS A 102 -52.35 16.63 11.40
N SER A 103 -51.03 16.82 11.41
CA SER A 103 -50.10 15.98 10.66
C SER A 103 -50.05 14.56 11.20
N MET A 104 -50.20 13.56 10.32
CA MET A 104 -50.17 12.17 10.72
C MET A 104 -48.75 11.73 11.13
N ARG A 105 -48.65 10.92 12.20
CA ARG A 105 -47.43 10.14 12.45
C ARG A 105 -47.18 9.15 11.31
N LEU A 106 -45.93 8.98 10.91
CA LEU A 106 -45.54 8.16 9.75
C LEU A 106 -45.06 6.74 10.11
N VAL A 107 -44.83 6.46 11.39
CA VAL A 107 -44.30 5.17 11.85
C VAL A 107 -45.16 4.00 11.37
N ASN A 108 -44.48 2.99 10.81
CA ASN A 108 -45.06 1.74 10.32
C ASN A 108 -46.11 1.92 9.21
N ALA A 109 -46.05 2.99 8.42
CA ALA A 109 -46.93 3.21 7.27
C ALA A 109 -46.89 2.06 6.22
N ARG A 110 -45.81 1.28 6.20
CA ARG A 110 -45.60 0.10 5.36
C ARG A 110 -46.48 -1.10 5.73
N PHE A 111 -46.74 -1.32 7.02
CA PHE A 111 -47.25 -2.61 7.51
C PHE A 111 -48.78 -2.62 7.63
N ALA A 112 -49.47 -2.49 6.50
CA ALA A 112 -50.93 -2.44 6.42
C ALA A 112 -51.46 -3.07 5.13
N ASP A 113 -52.71 -3.54 5.12
CA ASP A 113 -53.40 -3.88 3.85
C ASP A 113 -53.92 -2.61 3.15
N GLU A 114 -54.10 -1.53 3.92
CA GLU A 114 -54.62 -0.24 3.49
C GLU A 114 -53.53 0.49 2.68
N ASN A 115 -53.80 0.74 1.40
CA ASN A 115 -52.84 1.29 0.44
C ASN A 115 -53.15 2.73 0.01
N ARG A 116 -54.23 3.33 0.54
CA ARG A 116 -54.57 4.74 0.33
C ARG A 116 -53.98 5.59 1.45
N PHE A 117 -53.75 6.87 1.24
CA PHE A 117 -53.06 7.73 2.21
C PHE A 117 -53.76 9.08 2.37
N PHE A 118 -53.38 9.81 3.43
CA PHE A 118 -54.10 10.91 4.08
C PHE A 118 -55.30 10.47 4.94
N TRP A 119 -55.77 11.39 5.80
CA TRP A 119 -56.96 11.22 6.66
C TRP A 119 -58.21 10.81 5.89
N ASP A 120 -58.35 11.32 4.66
CA ASP A 120 -59.48 11.11 3.75
C ASP A 120 -59.17 10.13 2.60
N GLU A 121 -58.02 9.46 2.65
CA GLU A 121 -57.60 8.47 1.65
C GLU A 121 -57.51 9.02 0.20
N ARG A 122 -57.39 10.34 0.00
CA ARG A 122 -57.42 10.95 -1.34
C ARG A 122 -56.24 10.53 -2.23
N ALA A 123 -55.14 10.08 -1.64
CA ALA A 123 -54.02 9.48 -2.37
C ALA A 123 -54.22 7.96 -2.44
N ASN A 124 -54.08 7.36 -3.63
CA ASN A 124 -54.27 5.93 -3.85
C ASN A 124 -53.00 5.09 -3.65
N THR A 125 -51.84 5.74 -3.46
CA THR A 125 -50.56 5.13 -3.12
C THR A 125 -49.72 6.11 -2.30
N LEU A 126 -48.69 5.61 -1.61
CA LEU A 126 -47.76 6.46 -0.87
C LEU A 126 -46.94 7.32 -1.82
N GLU A 127 -46.52 6.74 -2.94
CA GLU A 127 -45.80 7.45 -4.00
C GLU A 127 -46.58 8.66 -4.50
N ARG A 128 -47.91 8.57 -4.62
CA ARG A 128 -48.70 9.73 -5.01
C ARG A 128 -48.81 10.73 -3.87
N GLN A 129 -48.95 10.24 -2.63
CA GLN A 129 -49.06 11.09 -1.45
C GLN A 129 -47.82 11.96 -1.24
N THR A 130 -46.61 11.44 -1.43
CA THR A 130 -45.35 12.14 -1.07
C THR A 130 -45.09 13.44 -1.83
N THR A 131 -45.72 13.64 -2.99
CA THR A 131 -45.58 14.87 -3.79
C THR A 131 -46.78 15.80 -3.70
N MET A 132 -47.88 15.37 -3.08
CA MET A 132 -49.06 16.22 -2.90
C MET A 132 -48.80 17.38 -1.90
N PRO A 133 -48.13 17.20 -0.74
CA PRO A 133 -47.69 18.30 0.12
C PRO A 133 -46.77 19.30 -0.58
N ILE A 134 -45.89 18.81 -1.45
CA ILE A 134 -44.99 19.65 -2.25
C ILE A 134 -45.80 20.60 -3.14
N GLN A 135 -46.89 20.09 -3.73
CA GLN A 135 -47.78 20.79 -4.64
C GLN A 135 -48.96 21.49 -3.95
N ASP A 136 -49.01 21.49 -2.61
CA ASP A 136 -50.05 22.22 -1.88
C ASP A 136 -49.58 23.65 -1.59
N HIS A 137 -50.42 24.63 -1.90
CA HIS A 137 -50.13 26.07 -1.72
C HIS A 137 -49.74 26.43 -0.29
N VAL A 138 -50.42 25.82 0.68
CA VAL A 138 -50.25 26.15 2.10
C VAL A 138 -49.05 25.43 2.67
N GLU A 139 -48.85 24.15 2.30
CA GLU A 139 -47.78 23.31 2.85
C GLU A 139 -46.38 23.72 2.34
N MET A 140 -46.03 23.39 1.08
CA MET A 140 -44.68 23.63 0.54
C MET A 140 -44.66 24.52 -0.72
N GLY A 141 -45.83 24.76 -1.35
CA GLY A 141 -46.05 25.87 -2.27
C GLY A 141 -45.75 25.65 -3.74
N PHE A 142 -45.35 24.46 -4.20
CA PHE A 142 -45.07 24.21 -5.63
C PHE A 142 -46.30 23.76 -6.43
N SER A 143 -47.45 24.39 -6.20
CA SER A 143 -48.75 23.99 -6.79
C SER A 143 -48.87 24.29 -8.28
N GLY A 144 -48.17 25.31 -8.79
CA GLY A 144 -48.32 25.79 -10.17
C GLY A 144 -49.63 26.54 -10.44
N GLU A 145 -50.40 26.84 -9.40
CA GLU A 145 -51.69 27.56 -9.46
C GLU A 145 -51.60 28.86 -8.65
N ASP A 146 -52.54 29.80 -8.83
CA ASP A 146 -52.66 31.04 -8.02
C ASP A 146 -51.38 31.90 -7.86
N GLY A 147 -50.45 31.80 -8.83
CA GLY A 147 -49.19 32.55 -8.84
C GLY A 147 -48.00 31.81 -8.23
N ASP A 148 -48.23 30.62 -7.67
CA ASP A 148 -47.20 29.77 -7.13
C ASP A 148 -46.40 29.06 -8.26
N PRO A 149 -45.10 28.82 -8.03
CA PRO A 149 -44.28 28.07 -8.98
C PRO A 149 -44.77 26.61 -9.10
N SER A 150 -44.63 26.01 -10.27
CA SER A 150 -44.95 24.58 -10.46
C SER A 150 -43.86 23.66 -9.94
N LEU A 151 -44.18 22.36 -9.83
CA LEU A 151 -43.20 21.31 -9.52
C LEU A 151 -41.98 21.28 -10.46
N ASP A 152 -42.15 21.66 -11.74
CA ASP A 152 -41.01 21.80 -12.68
C ASP A 152 -40.02 22.90 -12.27
N SER A 153 -40.47 23.89 -11.49
CA SER A 153 -39.61 24.91 -10.91
C SER A 153 -38.79 24.35 -9.76
N LEU A 154 -39.38 23.48 -8.93
CA LEU A 154 -38.64 22.72 -7.93
C LEU A 154 -37.62 21.79 -8.60
N ILE A 155 -38.00 21.05 -9.63
CA ILE A 155 -37.07 20.14 -10.33
C ILE A 155 -35.84 20.90 -10.83
N ARG A 156 -36.02 22.05 -11.52
CA ARG A 156 -34.90 22.89 -11.97
C ARG A 156 -34.03 23.41 -10.81
N LYS A 157 -34.65 23.71 -9.67
CA LYS A 157 -33.94 24.13 -8.46
C LYS A 157 -33.08 22.99 -7.91
N LEU A 158 -33.61 21.78 -7.80
CA LEU A 158 -32.86 20.60 -7.34
C LEU A 158 -31.77 20.19 -8.36
N GLU A 159 -32.00 20.38 -9.65
CA GLU A 159 -31.00 20.11 -10.70
C GLU A 159 -29.77 21.01 -10.59
N ALA A 160 -29.91 22.20 -10.00
CA ALA A 160 -28.81 23.13 -9.75
C ALA A 160 -27.99 22.77 -8.49
N ILE A 161 -28.40 21.76 -7.72
CA ILE A 161 -27.75 21.36 -6.46
C ILE A 161 -26.82 20.15 -6.72
N PRO A 162 -25.50 20.30 -6.52
CA PRO A 162 -24.52 19.27 -6.90
C PRO A 162 -24.77 17.89 -6.26
N TYR A 163 -25.04 17.84 -4.94
CA TYR A 163 -25.25 16.57 -4.26
C TYR A 163 -26.48 15.80 -4.77
N TYR A 164 -27.51 16.47 -5.30
CA TYR A 164 -28.62 15.74 -5.92
C TYR A 164 -28.25 15.14 -7.27
N GLN A 165 -27.38 15.78 -8.06
CA GLN A 165 -26.90 15.18 -9.30
C GLN A 165 -26.20 13.84 -9.01
N GLU A 166 -25.39 13.81 -7.96
CA GLU A 166 -24.69 12.60 -7.49
C GLU A 166 -25.67 11.54 -6.96
N LEU A 167 -26.55 11.91 -6.02
CA LEU A 167 -27.52 11.00 -5.42
C LEU A 167 -28.49 10.40 -6.46
N PHE A 168 -29.02 11.20 -7.39
CA PHE A 168 -29.90 10.69 -8.44
C PHE A 168 -29.14 9.80 -9.43
N ASN A 169 -27.90 10.17 -9.79
CA ASN A 169 -27.06 9.32 -10.63
C ASN A 169 -26.78 7.97 -9.95
N PHE A 170 -26.49 7.97 -8.66
CA PHE A 170 -26.26 6.77 -7.88
C PHE A 170 -27.50 5.85 -7.82
N VAL A 171 -28.69 6.40 -7.56
CA VAL A 171 -29.92 5.60 -7.43
C VAL A 171 -30.49 5.14 -8.78
N TYR A 172 -30.43 5.99 -9.81
CA TYR A 172 -31.13 5.76 -11.08
C TYR A 172 -30.21 5.57 -12.29
N GLY A 173 -28.89 5.57 -12.08
CA GLY A 173 -27.89 5.54 -13.17
C GLY A 173 -27.92 6.79 -14.05
N SER A 174 -28.54 7.88 -13.58
CA SER A 174 -28.74 9.11 -14.33
C SER A 174 -29.01 10.27 -13.38
N PRO A 175 -28.35 11.43 -13.54
CA PRO A 175 -28.53 12.59 -12.66
C PRO A 175 -29.88 13.30 -12.88
N GLN A 176 -30.66 12.89 -13.88
CA GLN A 176 -31.93 13.52 -14.23
C GLN A 176 -32.92 13.42 -13.05
N ILE A 177 -33.46 14.56 -12.64
CA ILE A 177 -34.48 14.63 -11.59
C ILE A 177 -35.86 14.65 -12.25
N THR A 178 -36.78 13.83 -11.73
CA THR A 178 -38.17 13.80 -12.19
C THR A 178 -39.10 13.54 -11.02
N GLU A 179 -40.35 14.02 -11.07
CA GLU A 179 -41.35 13.72 -10.04
C GLU A 179 -41.47 12.21 -9.76
N PRO A 180 -41.58 11.30 -10.77
CA PRO A 180 -41.64 9.87 -10.50
C PRO A 180 -40.44 9.32 -9.72
N ARG A 181 -39.23 9.87 -9.92
CA ARG A 181 -38.03 9.48 -9.17
C ARG A 181 -38.10 10.02 -7.74
N MET A 182 -38.37 11.31 -7.56
CA MET A 182 -38.51 11.94 -6.23
C MET A 182 -39.53 11.21 -5.36
N ARG A 183 -40.74 11.01 -5.89
CA ARG A 183 -41.85 10.42 -5.14
C ARG A 183 -41.62 8.96 -4.75
N ARG A 184 -40.87 8.22 -5.59
CA ARG A 184 -40.46 6.84 -5.32
C ARG A 184 -39.43 6.78 -4.20
N ALA A 185 -38.40 7.62 -4.25
CA ALA A 185 -37.39 7.72 -3.21
C ALA A 185 -37.98 8.12 -1.85
N LEU A 186 -38.80 9.19 -1.82
CA LEU A 186 -39.53 9.60 -0.61
C LEU A 186 -40.41 8.47 -0.05
N ALA A 187 -41.13 7.75 -0.91
CA ALA A 187 -41.97 6.64 -0.46
C ALA A 187 -41.16 5.45 0.09
N GLN A 188 -39.96 5.19 -0.45
CA GLN A 188 -39.05 4.19 0.13
C GLN A 188 -38.58 4.61 1.53
N PHE A 189 -38.18 5.86 1.71
CA PHE A 189 -37.78 6.37 3.03
C PHE A 189 -38.93 6.28 4.05
N VAL A 190 -40.13 6.75 3.70
CA VAL A 190 -41.29 6.69 4.61
C VAL A 190 -41.69 5.25 4.94
N ARG A 191 -41.65 4.31 3.99
CA ARG A 191 -41.90 2.89 4.29
C ARG A 191 -40.80 2.25 5.13
N SER A 192 -39.59 2.80 5.12
CA SER A 192 -38.50 2.29 5.92
C SER A 192 -38.67 2.60 7.42
N ILE A 193 -39.47 3.60 7.79
CA ILE A 193 -39.70 4.02 9.18
C ILE A 193 -40.54 2.97 9.91
N GLN A 194 -39.88 2.17 10.75
CA GLN A 194 -40.50 1.06 11.46
C GLN A 194 -40.18 1.04 12.95
N SER A 195 -41.08 0.46 13.75
CA SER A 195 -40.95 0.33 15.20
C SER A 195 -41.52 -1.00 15.67
N PHE A 196 -40.60 -1.91 16.02
CA PHE A 196 -40.87 -3.30 16.41
C PHE A 196 -40.00 -3.79 17.60
N ASP A 197 -39.48 -2.85 18.39
CA ASP A 197 -38.64 -3.08 19.58
C ASP A 197 -39.39 -2.76 20.89
N SER A 198 -40.72 -2.64 20.83
CA SER A 198 -41.54 -2.26 21.98
C SER A 198 -41.69 -3.39 23.01
N LYS A 199 -42.19 -3.04 24.20
CA LYS A 199 -42.56 -4.05 25.22
C LYS A 199 -43.60 -5.05 24.69
N TYR A 200 -44.53 -4.61 23.84
CA TYR A 200 -45.47 -5.50 23.15
C TYR A 200 -44.76 -6.49 22.24
N ASP A 201 -43.76 -6.05 21.49
CA ASP A 201 -43.02 -6.90 20.55
C ASP A 201 -42.23 -7.98 21.30
N ALA A 202 -41.56 -7.61 22.39
CA ALA A 202 -40.87 -8.54 23.28
C ALA A 202 -41.82 -9.58 23.90
N GLY A 203 -43.06 -9.19 24.24
CA GLY A 203 -44.07 -10.09 24.77
C GLY A 203 -44.68 -10.99 23.69
N ARG A 204 -44.93 -10.43 22.50
CA ARG A 204 -45.52 -11.13 21.36
C ARG A 204 -44.61 -12.25 20.85
N ALA A 205 -43.29 -12.06 20.93
CA ALA A 205 -42.31 -13.08 20.58
C ALA A 205 -42.33 -14.31 21.51
N GLN A 206 -42.86 -14.19 22.73
CA GLN A 206 -42.89 -15.27 23.73
C GLN A 206 -44.13 -16.16 23.65
N VAL A 207 -45.10 -15.83 22.80
CA VAL A 207 -46.39 -16.55 22.73
C VAL A 207 -46.82 -16.77 21.28
N ASN A 208 -47.77 -17.69 21.07
CA ASN A 208 -48.20 -18.06 19.72
C ASN A 208 -49.22 -17.08 19.10
N ASN A 209 -49.98 -16.33 19.92
CA ASN A 209 -51.00 -15.40 19.42
C ASN A 209 -51.27 -14.22 20.38
N ASN A 210 -52.00 -13.20 19.90
CA ASN A 210 -52.26 -11.97 20.64
C ASN A 210 -53.26 -12.12 21.81
N PHE A 211 -54.02 -13.22 21.87
CA PHE A 211 -55.10 -13.44 22.86
C PHE A 211 -54.62 -14.13 24.15
N VAL A 212 -53.41 -14.69 24.17
CA VAL A 212 -52.80 -15.27 25.37
C VAL A 212 -52.12 -14.17 26.20
N PRO A 213 -52.18 -14.18 27.55
CA PRO A 213 -51.43 -13.21 28.36
C PRO A 213 -49.94 -13.23 28.03
N PHE A 214 -49.32 -12.06 27.90
CA PHE A 214 -47.89 -11.95 27.68
C PHE A 214 -47.17 -12.02 29.04
N PRO A 215 -46.15 -12.89 29.20
CA PRO A 215 -45.48 -13.08 30.49
C PRO A 215 -44.76 -11.82 31.02
N ASN A 216 -44.28 -10.96 30.12
CA ASN A 216 -43.61 -9.70 30.46
C ASN A 216 -44.58 -8.53 30.74
N PHE A 217 -45.89 -8.75 30.60
CA PHE A 217 -46.91 -7.74 30.88
C PHE A 217 -47.39 -7.85 32.32
N THR A 218 -47.67 -6.70 32.94
CA THR A 218 -48.41 -6.62 34.19
C THR A 218 -49.85 -7.13 34.01
N GLN A 219 -50.55 -7.39 35.11
CA GLN A 219 -51.96 -7.77 35.05
C GLN A 219 -52.81 -6.68 34.37
N GLN A 220 -52.52 -5.40 34.62
CA GLN A 220 -53.22 -4.27 34.03
C GLN A 220 -52.99 -4.18 32.51
N GLU A 221 -51.75 -4.36 32.05
CA GLU A 221 -51.43 -4.37 30.62
C GLU A 221 -52.09 -5.55 29.89
N ASN A 222 -52.08 -6.75 30.49
CA ASN A 222 -52.76 -7.92 29.93
C ASN A 222 -54.29 -7.76 29.92
N MET A 223 -54.87 -7.12 30.94
CA MET A 223 -56.29 -6.75 30.95
C MET A 223 -56.61 -5.77 29.82
N GLY A 224 -55.81 -4.72 29.65
CA GLY A 224 -55.95 -3.74 28.56
C GLY A 224 -55.85 -4.38 27.19
N LYS A 225 -54.87 -5.26 26.99
CA LYS A 225 -54.71 -6.05 25.77
C LYS A 225 -55.95 -6.90 25.49
N ASN A 226 -56.46 -7.61 26.49
CA ASN A 226 -57.66 -8.44 26.31
C ASN A 226 -58.89 -7.59 25.93
N LEU A 227 -59.06 -6.42 26.55
CA LEU A 227 -60.11 -5.46 26.18
C LEU A 227 -59.94 -4.97 24.74
N PHE A 228 -58.73 -4.61 24.34
CA PHE A 228 -58.44 -4.13 22.98
C PHE A 228 -58.77 -5.17 21.90
N MET A 229 -58.39 -6.43 22.14
CA MET A 229 -58.45 -7.51 21.16
C MET A 229 -59.87 -8.09 20.98
N ARG A 230 -60.69 -8.08 22.03
CA ARG A 230 -62.03 -8.69 22.01
C ARG A 230 -63.11 -7.69 21.59
N PRO A 231 -64.14 -8.13 20.86
CA PRO A 231 -65.30 -7.29 20.57
C PRO A 231 -66.19 -7.13 21.82
N PRO A 232 -67.06 -6.10 21.88
CA PRO A 232 -67.94 -5.85 23.04
C PRO A 232 -68.82 -7.03 23.45
N PRO A 233 -69.44 -7.80 22.54
CA PRO A 233 -70.22 -8.99 22.91
C PRO A 233 -69.41 -10.09 23.62
N GLN A 234 -68.08 -10.02 23.58
CA GLN A 234 -67.18 -10.97 24.24
C GLN A 234 -66.43 -10.33 25.42
N GLY A 235 -66.94 -9.21 25.95
CA GLY A 235 -66.39 -8.51 27.11
C GLY A 235 -65.15 -7.66 26.81
N GLY A 236 -64.92 -7.29 25.55
CA GLY A 236 -63.86 -6.35 25.16
C GLY A 236 -64.39 -4.96 24.77
N ALA A 237 -63.51 -4.15 24.19
CA ALA A 237 -63.79 -2.79 23.71
C ALA A 237 -63.88 -2.70 22.17
N GLY A 238 -63.52 -3.78 21.45
CA GLY A 238 -63.66 -3.86 19.99
C GLY A 238 -62.63 -3.09 19.18
N CYS A 239 -61.60 -2.51 19.81
CA CYS A 239 -60.58 -1.69 19.14
C CYS A 239 -59.93 -2.42 17.96
N GLN A 240 -59.63 -3.71 18.13
CA GLN A 240 -59.04 -4.54 17.07
C GLN A 240 -59.91 -4.66 15.81
N GLY A 241 -61.21 -4.40 15.91
CA GLY A 241 -62.11 -4.40 14.75
C GLY A 241 -61.69 -3.39 13.69
N CYS A 242 -61.05 -2.27 14.09
CA CYS A 242 -60.48 -1.27 13.21
C CYS A 242 -58.95 -1.24 13.26
N HIS A 243 -58.34 -1.37 14.45
CA HIS A 243 -56.90 -1.26 14.66
C HIS A 243 -56.26 -2.64 14.84
N ARG A 244 -55.87 -3.29 13.73
CA ARG A 244 -55.64 -4.73 13.69
C ARG A 244 -54.23 -5.09 14.18
N ALA A 245 -54.14 -5.80 15.29
CA ALA A 245 -52.89 -6.40 15.73
C ALA A 245 -52.46 -7.55 14.77
N PRO A 246 -51.16 -7.87 14.64
CA PRO A 246 -50.03 -7.32 15.41
C PRO A 246 -49.37 -6.04 14.85
N GLU A 247 -49.77 -5.57 13.68
CA GLU A 247 -49.24 -4.34 13.07
C GLU A 247 -49.82 -3.07 13.71
N PHE A 248 -51.05 -3.16 14.23
CA PHE A 248 -51.90 -2.04 14.69
C PHE A 248 -52.22 -1.05 13.58
N ASP A 249 -52.35 -1.55 12.36
CA ASP A 249 -52.80 -0.82 11.19
C ASP A 249 -54.30 -0.57 11.22
N ILE A 250 -54.75 0.38 10.41
CA ILE A 250 -56.17 0.62 10.19
C ILE A 250 -56.73 -0.41 9.20
N ALA A 251 -57.91 -0.95 9.50
CA ALA A 251 -58.63 -1.84 8.61
C ALA A 251 -59.11 -1.08 7.36
N PRO A 252 -58.95 -1.65 6.16
CA PRO A 252 -59.49 -1.05 4.94
C PRO A 252 -60.99 -0.80 5.01
N ASN A 253 -61.47 0.22 4.28
CA ASN A 253 -62.87 0.64 4.26
C ASN A 253 -63.43 1.07 5.64
N SER A 254 -62.55 1.49 6.55
CA SER A 254 -62.99 2.20 7.75
C SER A 254 -63.69 3.50 7.36
N ARG A 255 -64.65 3.95 8.19
CA ARG A 255 -65.35 5.21 7.98
C ARG A 255 -65.08 6.17 9.13
N ASN A 256 -65.85 7.26 9.21
CA ASN A 256 -65.67 8.26 10.25
C ASN A 256 -65.83 7.66 11.66
N ASN A 257 -64.99 8.10 12.59
CA ASN A 257 -64.91 7.56 13.96
C ASN A 257 -65.78 8.31 14.99
N GLY A 258 -66.62 9.24 14.55
CA GLY A 258 -67.43 10.11 15.40
C GLY A 258 -66.82 11.49 15.67
N VAL A 259 -65.54 11.70 15.36
CA VAL A 259 -64.93 13.04 15.39
C VAL A 259 -65.16 13.69 14.03
N ILE A 260 -65.89 14.80 14.02
CA ILE A 260 -66.29 15.50 12.78
C ILE A 260 -65.86 16.97 12.74
N GLY A 261 -65.09 17.44 13.72
CA GLY A 261 -64.60 18.82 13.72
C GLY A 261 -63.52 19.06 12.65
N VAL A 262 -63.19 20.32 12.44
CA VAL A 262 -62.04 20.77 11.64
C VAL A 262 -60.96 21.31 12.58
N ALA A 263 -59.70 20.96 12.32
CA ALA A 263 -58.59 21.42 13.15
C ALA A 263 -58.51 22.96 13.11
N GLY A 264 -58.50 23.61 14.27
CA GLY A 264 -58.43 25.07 14.36
C GLY A 264 -59.70 25.83 13.93
N ASP A 265 -60.77 25.14 13.50
CA ASP A 265 -62.08 25.73 13.17
C ASP A 265 -63.20 25.03 13.95
N PRO A 266 -63.65 25.59 15.09
CA PRO A 266 -64.69 25.01 15.93
C PRO A 266 -66.08 24.93 15.27
N ALA A 267 -66.33 25.66 14.18
CA ALA A 267 -67.61 25.64 13.48
C ALA A 267 -67.59 24.71 12.26
N GLY A 268 -66.40 24.31 11.81
CA GLY A 268 -66.20 23.45 10.65
C GLY A 268 -66.61 22.00 10.90
N ILE A 269 -67.09 21.35 9.85
CA ILE A 269 -67.42 19.92 9.84
C ILE A 269 -66.62 19.20 8.75
N ASP A 270 -65.88 18.16 9.13
CA ASP A 270 -65.14 17.26 8.25
C ASP A 270 -65.61 15.80 8.41
N LEU A 271 -66.43 15.35 7.46
CA LEU A 271 -66.94 13.97 7.41
C LEU A 271 -66.09 13.05 6.53
N THR A 272 -65.06 13.59 5.88
CA THR A 272 -64.27 12.85 4.89
C THR A 272 -63.17 12.00 5.51
N VAL A 273 -62.90 12.16 6.81
CA VAL A 273 -61.89 11.41 7.54
C VAL A 273 -62.31 9.96 7.75
N THR A 274 -61.52 9.04 7.22
CA THR A 274 -61.78 7.58 7.25
C THR A 274 -60.56 6.75 7.63
N ARG A 275 -59.35 7.34 7.61
CA ARG A 275 -58.08 6.66 7.93
C ARG A 275 -57.55 7.09 9.29
N ALA A 276 -56.74 6.25 9.91
CA ALA A 276 -55.90 6.60 11.06
C ALA A 276 -54.46 6.07 10.85
N PRO A 277 -53.43 6.73 11.42
CA PRO A 277 -52.08 6.18 11.48
C PRO A 277 -52.02 4.95 12.39
N SER A 278 -50.89 4.23 12.35
CA SER A 278 -50.64 3.10 13.28
C SER A 278 -50.78 3.54 14.73
N LEU A 279 -51.26 2.64 15.60
CA LEU A 279 -51.29 2.90 17.05
C LEU A 279 -49.95 2.66 17.75
N ARG A 280 -48.91 2.23 17.01
CA ARG A 280 -47.54 2.17 17.56
C ARG A 280 -47.02 3.57 17.82
N ASP A 281 -46.22 3.73 18.87
CA ASP A 281 -45.58 5.00 19.25
C ASP A 281 -46.55 6.18 19.43
N LEU A 282 -47.74 5.94 20.00
CA LEU A 282 -48.67 7.02 20.38
C LEU A 282 -48.09 7.90 21.50
N VAL A 283 -47.27 7.29 22.35
CA VAL A 283 -46.47 7.96 23.38
C VAL A 283 -45.00 7.72 23.09
N ASN A 284 -44.13 8.59 23.61
CA ASN A 284 -42.69 8.41 23.65
C ASN A 284 -42.27 7.49 24.82
N PRO A 285 -40.99 7.06 24.89
CA PRO A 285 -40.48 6.22 25.97
C PRO A 285 -40.63 6.82 27.38
N ASN A 286 -40.76 8.14 27.50
CA ASN A 286 -41.00 8.85 28.75
C ASN A 286 -42.50 8.92 29.13
N GLY A 287 -43.39 8.39 28.28
CA GLY A 287 -44.84 8.30 28.51
C GLY A 287 -45.65 9.54 28.08
N GLY A 288 -45.01 10.55 27.51
CA GLY A 288 -45.69 11.72 26.91
C GLY A 288 -46.20 11.41 25.51
N LEU A 289 -47.28 12.07 25.05
CA LEU A 289 -47.76 11.89 23.68
C LEU A 289 -46.77 12.44 22.65
N ASN A 290 -46.70 11.80 21.49
CA ASN A 290 -45.94 12.24 20.32
C ASN A 290 -46.69 13.29 19.48
N GLY A 291 -47.39 14.20 20.15
CA GLY A 291 -48.32 15.16 19.54
C GLY A 291 -49.78 14.93 19.94
N PRO A 292 -50.66 15.92 19.68
CA PRO A 292 -52.09 15.73 19.86
C PRO A 292 -52.64 14.63 18.93
N LEU A 293 -53.81 14.08 19.27
CA LEU A 293 -54.41 12.95 18.54
C LEU A 293 -55.67 13.38 17.77
N MET A 294 -56.08 12.50 16.84
CA MET A 294 -57.12 12.72 15.83
C MET A 294 -56.71 13.70 14.73
N HIS A 295 -57.50 13.79 13.66
CA HIS A 295 -57.25 14.74 12.57
C HIS A 295 -57.45 16.20 12.98
N THR A 296 -58.16 16.44 14.08
CA THR A 296 -58.37 17.78 14.64
C THR A 296 -57.24 18.22 15.57
N GLY A 297 -56.52 17.26 16.17
CA GLY A 297 -55.54 17.51 17.22
C GLY A 297 -56.13 17.95 18.57
N ASP A 298 -57.43 17.74 18.81
CA ASP A 298 -58.06 18.16 20.09
C ASP A 298 -57.82 17.18 21.25
N PHE A 299 -57.23 16.01 20.97
CA PHE A 299 -57.09 14.93 21.95
C PHE A 299 -55.67 14.89 22.53
N ASN A 300 -55.50 15.48 23.71
CA ASN A 300 -54.20 15.58 24.41
C ASN A 300 -53.91 14.45 25.42
N SER A 301 -54.66 13.34 25.41
CA SER A 301 -54.36 12.17 26.24
C SER A 301 -54.99 10.88 25.70
N LEU A 302 -54.36 9.73 25.98
CA LEU A 302 -54.94 8.42 25.67
C LEU A 302 -56.32 8.23 26.33
N LEU A 303 -56.52 8.79 27.53
CA LEU A 303 -57.79 8.65 28.25
C LEU A 303 -58.92 9.43 27.57
N MET A 304 -58.64 10.59 26.96
CA MET A 304 -59.64 11.30 26.15
C MET A 304 -60.05 10.47 24.92
N VAL A 305 -59.10 9.85 24.24
CA VAL A 305 -59.38 8.96 23.10
C VAL A 305 -60.24 7.77 23.54
N ILE A 306 -59.87 7.12 24.64
CA ILE A 306 -60.62 5.99 25.19
C ILE A 306 -62.01 6.42 25.65
N ASN A 307 -62.16 7.61 26.24
CA ASN A 307 -63.46 8.15 26.63
C ASN A 307 -64.37 8.43 25.43
N HIS A 308 -63.82 8.96 24.33
CA HIS A 308 -64.56 9.13 23.08
C HIS A 308 -65.11 7.80 22.57
N TYR A 309 -64.25 6.79 22.41
CA TYR A 309 -64.73 5.47 21.97
C TYR A 309 -65.61 4.76 23.00
N ASN A 310 -65.46 5.06 24.30
CA ASN A 310 -66.34 4.49 25.32
C ASN A 310 -67.78 5.00 25.20
N ASP A 311 -67.99 6.22 24.72
CA ASP A 311 -69.30 6.85 24.61
C ASP A 311 -69.36 7.77 23.38
N ILE A 312 -69.62 7.18 22.20
CA ILE A 312 -69.84 7.90 20.95
C ILE A 312 -71.33 8.20 20.83
N GLN A 313 -71.66 9.47 20.95
CA GLN A 313 -72.99 9.98 20.61
C GLN A 313 -73.09 10.21 19.10
N ILE A 314 -74.20 9.80 18.47
CA ILE A 314 -74.44 10.15 17.06
C ILE A 314 -74.71 11.63 16.96
N ASP A 315 -73.84 12.33 16.24
CA ASP A 315 -74.15 13.64 15.70
C ASP A 315 -75.04 13.46 14.46
N THR A 316 -76.17 14.18 14.41
CA THR A 316 -77.09 14.14 13.26
C THR A 316 -76.44 14.58 11.94
N ALA A 317 -75.38 15.39 11.99
CA ALA A 317 -74.58 15.75 10.83
C ALA A 317 -73.70 14.58 10.34
N ASN A 318 -73.37 13.61 11.21
CA ASN A 318 -72.50 12.50 10.85
C ASN A 318 -73.24 11.35 10.17
N THR A 319 -73.43 11.47 8.86
CA THR A 319 -74.02 10.41 8.04
C THR A 319 -73.06 9.27 7.73
N ASN A 320 -71.77 9.38 8.10
CA ASN A 320 -70.70 8.47 7.70
C ASN A 320 -70.05 7.73 8.88
N LEU A 321 -70.68 7.70 10.06
CA LEU A 321 -70.18 6.96 11.22
C LEU A 321 -70.00 5.47 10.87
N ASP A 322 -68.83 4.91 11.18
CA ASP A 322 -68.48 3.52 10.93
C ASP A 322 -69.51 2.56 11.55
N PRO A 323 -70.01 1.55 10.81
CA PRO A 323 -70.98 0.59 11.33
C PRO A 323 -70.52 -0.15 12.59
N ARG A 324 -69.22 -0.36 12.78
CA ARG A 324 -68.66 -1.01 13.98
C ARG A 324 -68.88 -0.18 15.24
N LEU A 325 -69.15 1.13 15.10
CA LEU A 325 -69.36 2.09 16.18
C LEU A 325 -70.85 2.37 16.44
N ARG A 326 -71.77 1.52 15.95
CA ARG A 326 -73.23 1.65 16.13
C ARG A 326 -73.82 0.61 17.09
N GLY A 327 -73.05 0.21 18.12
CA GLY A 327 -73.39 -0.86 19.05
C GLY A 327 -74.24 -0.47 20.27
N GLY A 328 -74.60 0.80 20.43
CA GLY A 328 -75.37 1.32 21.57
C GLY A 328 -76.86 0.98 21.54
N PRO A 329 -77.60 1.25 22.64
CA PRO A 329 -79.05 1.05 22.69
C PRO A 329 -79.76 1.72 21.50
N ALA A 330 -80.65 0.99 20.84
CA ALA A 330 -81.38 1.41 19.63
C ALA A 330 -80.52 1.72 18.38
N GLY A 331 -79.24 1.32 18.34
CA GLY A 331 -78.34 1.55 17.19
C GLY A 331 -77.78 2.97 17.11
N ASN A 332 -77.91 3.75 18.20
CA ASN A 332 -77.46 5.13 18.29
C ASN A 332 -76.03 5.19 18.85
N GLY A 333 -75.03 5.17 17.98
CA GLY A 333 -73.62 5.31 18.36
C GLY A 333 -73.11 4.14 19.20
N GLN A 334 -72.13 4.38 20.08
CA GLN A 334 -71.49 3.35 20.89
C GLN A 334 -71.49 3.75 22.36
N ASN A 335 -71.89 2.84 23.25
CA ASN A 335 -71.67 3.01 24.69
C ASN A 335 -71.16 1.69 25.27
N LEU A 336 -69.86 1.65 25.60
CA LEU A 336 -69.17 0.46 26.08
C LEU A 336 -69.27 0.24 27.59
N GLN A 337 -69.69 1.27 28.34
CA GLN A 337 -69.77 1.25 29.81
C GLN A 337 -68.48 0.79 30.50
N LEU A 338 -67.31 1.13 29.95
CA LEU A 338 -66.03 0.78 30.54
C LEU A 338 -65.86 1.47 31.90
N THR A 339 -65.43 0.72 32.90
CA THR A 339 -65.04 1.27 34.20
C THR A 339 -63.72 2.03 34.10
N GLN A 340 -63.41 2.90 35.07
CA GLN A 340 -62.14 3.62 35.08
C GLN A 340 -60.94 2.65 35.04
N THR A 341 -60.99 1.54 35.79
CA THR A 341 -59.97 0.50 35.75
C THR A 341 -59.76 -0.10 34.36
N GLN A 342 -60.85 -0.32 33.59
CA GLN A 342 -60.76 -0.82 32.22
C GLN A 342 -60.15 0.22 31.26
N LYS A 343 -60.51 1.49 31.43
CA LYS A 343 -59.93 2.60 30.64
C LYS A 343 -58.45 2.77 30.93
N ASP A 344 -58.05 2.73 32.19
CA ASP A 344 -56.64 2.80 32.59
C ASP A 344 -55.86 1.58 32.08
N ALA A 345 -56.47 0.40 32.08
CA ALA A 345 -55.88 -0.82 31.52
C ALA A 345 -55.64 -0.69 30.01
N LEU A 346 -56.62 -0.18 29.23
CA LEU A 346 -56.43 0.11 27.81
C LEU A 346 -55.30 1.11 27.58
N ALA A 347 -55.25 2.19 28.36
CA ALA A 347 -54.17 3.17 28.27
C ALA A 347 -52.81 2.55 28.62
N ALA A 348 -52.73 1.68 29.63
CA ALA A 348 -51.51 0.94 29.98
C ALA A 348 -51.06 0.04 28.82
N PHE A 349 -51.99 -0.68 28.19
CA PHE A 349 -51.70 -1.49 27.01
C PHE A 349 -51.17 -0.66 25.83
N LEU A 350 -51.81 0.46 25.48
CA LEU A 350 -51.36 1.31 24.37
C LEU A 350 -49.94 1.86 24.58
N ARG A 351 -49.54 2.13 25.82
CA ARG A 351 -48.15 2.53 26.13
C ARG A 351 -47.14 1.44 25.85
N THR A 352 -47.54 0.16 25.90
CA THR A 352 -46.65 -0.97 25.57
C THR A 352 -46.26 -1.04 24.10
N LEU A 353 -46.93 -0.28 23.22
CA LEU A 353 -46.70 -0.23 21.77
C LEU A 353 -45.60 0.78 21.37
N THR A 354 -44.83 1.26 22.33
CA THR A 354 -43.79 2.28 22.15
C THR A 354 -42.44 1.62 22.01
N GLY A 355 -41.78 1.85 20.89
CA GLY A 355 -40.40 1.45 20.63
C GLY A 355 -39.40 2.45 21.22
N ALA A 356 -38.11 2.22 20.99
CA ALA A 356 -37.04 3.14 21.38
C ALA A 356 -36.17 3.56 20.19
N ASP A 357 -35.93 2.66 19.23
CA ASP A 357 -35.00 2.88 18.11
C ASP A 357 -35.42 4.05 17.21
N VAL A 358 -36.72 4.19 16.90
CA VAL A 358 -37.23 5.17 15.92
C VAL A 358 -36.91 6.63 16.26
N TYR A 359 -36.72 6.94 17.54
CA TYR A 359 -36.48 8.31 18.03
C TYR A 359 -35.03 8.77 17.88
N THR A 360 -34.08 7.84 17.78
CA THR A 360 -32.64 8.15 17.87
C THR A 360 -31.81 7.50 16.77
N ASN A 361 -32.36 6.55 16.01
CA ASN A 361 -31.59 5.87 14.97
C ASN A 361 -31.25 6.83 13.83
N GLU A 362 -29.96 6.92 13.53
CA GLU A 362 -29.40 7.84 12.54
C GLU A 362 -29.90 7.58 11.12
N LYS A 363 -30.25 6.32 10.78
CA LYS A 363 -30.81 6.02 9.45
C LYS A 363 -32.12 6.78 9.16
N TRP A 364 -32.80 7.29 10.18
CA TRP A 364 -33.99 8.11 9.99
C TRP A 364 -33.82 9.57 10.42
N SER A 365 -32.62 9.98 10.85
CA SER A 365 -32.38 11.35 11.32
C SER A 365 -32.10 12.33 10.18
N ASP A 366 -32.02 13.61 10.51
CA ASP A 366 -31.61 14.65 9.58
C ASP A 366 -30.18 14.40 9.07
N PRO A 367 -29.96 14.29 7.74
CA PRO A 367 -28.63 14.17 7.15
C PRO A 367 -27.98 15.52 6.81
N PHE A 368 -28.56 16.67 7.16
CA PHE A 368 -27.99 18.00 6.85
C PHE A 368 -27.15 18.56 8.00
N ASP A 369 -26.14 19.35 7.68
CA ASP A 369 -25.39 20.16 8.64
C ASP A 369 -26.25 21.35 9.13
N GLU A 370 -25.85 22.01 10.22
CA GLU A 370 -26.61 23.15 10.80
C GLU A 370 -26.81 24.31 9.82
N ASP A 371 -25.93 24.45 8.82
CA ASP A 371 -26.03 25.47 7.76
C ASP A 371 -26.92 25.05 6.59
N GLY A 372 -27.51 23.85 6.63
CA GLY A 372 -28.38 23.28 5.60
C GLY A 372 -27.61 22.69 4.41
N SER A 373 -26.29 22.51 4.53
CA SER A 373 -25.51 21.77 3.53
C SER A 373 -25.56 20.26 3.77
N LEU A 374 -25.27 19.50 2.71
CA LEU A 374 -25.20 18.04 2.72
C LEU A 374 -23.91 17.62 2.01
N THR A 375 -23.07 16.86 2.71
CA THR A 375 -21.87 16.30 2.12
C THR A 375 -22.16 14.90 1.59
N VAL A 376 -21.80 14.61 0.35
CA VAL A 376 -21.90 13.26 -0.25
C VAL A 376 -20.50 12.80 -0.61
N LEU A 377 -20.06 11.67 -0.06
CA LEU A 377 -18.84 11.00 -0.53
C LEU A 377 -19.24 10.12 -1.71
N PRO A 378 -18.75 10.41 -2.92
CA PRO A 378 -19.14 9.65 -4.10
C PRO A 378 -18.70 8.18 -3.97
N LEU A 379 -19.34 7.30 -4.74
CA LEU A 379 -18.82 5.96 -4.94
C LEU A 379 -17.37 6.07 -5.38
N CYS A 380 -16.48 5.33 -4.73
CA CYS A 380 -15.12 5.28 -5.19
C CYS A 380 -15.15 4.72 -6.61
N ALA A 381 -14.66 5.52 -7.57
CA ALA A 381 -14.34 4.98 -8.88
C ALA A 381 -13.39 3.81 -8.61
N THR A 382 -13.69 2.64 -9.20
CA THR A 382 -12.89 1.42 -9.12
C THR A 382 -11.41 1.78 -8.98
N ASP A 383 -10.74 1.27 -7.94
CA ASP A 383 -9.35 1.58 -7.58
C ASP A 383 -8.57 2.04 -8.81
N ILE A 384 -8.12 3.30 -8.83
CA ILE A 384 -7.26 3.75 -9.92
C ILE A 384 -5.94 3.00 -9.76
N LEU A 385 -5.86 1.83 -10.40
CA LEU A 385 -4.68 1.00 -10.46
C LEU A 385 -3.63 1.74 -11.29
N THR A 386 -2.75 2.44 -10.59
CA THR A 386 -1.57 3.02 -11.21
C THR A 386 -0.42 2.02 -11.13
N SER A 387 -0.03 1.47 -12.28
CA SER A 387 1.17 0.64 -12.36
C SER A 387 2.39 1.53 -12.52
N VAL A 388 3.32 1.48 -11.55
CA VAL A 388 4.59 2.19 -11.62
C VAL A 388 5.73 1.18 -11.71
N ASN A 389 6.59 1.33 -12.72
CA ASN A 389 7.82 0.55 -12.81
C ASN A 389 8.99 1.45 -12.42
N ALA A 390 9.85 0.99 -11.51
CA ALA A 390 11.05 1.72 -11.12
C ALA A 390 12.25 0.77 -11.07
N THR A 391 13.41 1.32 -11.40
CA THR A 391 14.69 0.62 -11.29
C THR A 391 15.63 1.47 -10.45
N ILE A 392 16.21 0.89 -9.41
CA ILE A 392 17.18 1.54 -8.51
C ILE A 392 18.45 0.70 -8.39
N CYS A 393 19.51 1.28 -7.84
CA CYS A 393 20.74 0.57 -7.54
C CYS A 393 20.72 -0.05 -6.13
N GLU A 394 21.54 -1.08 -5.93
CA GLU A 394 21.68 -1.73 -4.63
C GLU A 394 22.12 -0.73 -3.55
N GLY A 395 21.30 -0.61 -2.49
CA GLY A 395 21.49 0.35 -1.39
C GLY A 395 20.60 1.60 -1.47
N GLU A 396 19.93 1.84 -2.59
CA GLU A 396 18.94 2.91 -2.73
C GLU A 396 17.56 2.50 -2.22
N ILE A 397 16.67 3.49 -2.01
CA ILE A 397 15.28 3.27 -1.57
C ILE A 397 14.34 4.02 -2.51
N PHE A 398 13.32 3.33 -3.03
CA PHE A 398 12.23 3.93 -3.80
C PHE A 398 10.89 3.62 -3.16
N ALA A 399 10.13 4.67 -2.83
CA ALA A 399 8.82 4.55 -2.16
C ALA A 399 8.84 3.68 -0.89
N GLY A 400 9.93 3.69 -0.12
CA GLY A 400 10.08 2.90 1.10
C GLY A 400 10.61 1.48 0.92
N TYR A 401 10.81 1.02 -0.32
CA TYR A 401 11.30 -0.31 -0.65
C TYR A 401 12.74 -0.29 -1.18
N ALA A 402 13.52 -1.30 -0.80
CA ALA A 402 14.94 -1.45 -1.15
C ALA A 402 15.27 -2.81 -1.81
N GLN A 403 14.25 -3.63 -2.08
CA GLN A 403 14.41 -4.97 -2.67
C GLN A 403 13.56 -5.08 -3.94
N SER A 404 14.00 -5.91 -4.90
CA SER A 404 13.22 -6.18 -6.10
C SER A 404 11.92 -6.89 -5.74
N GLY A 405 10.80 -6.46 -6.30
CA GLY A 405 9.50 -7.04 -5.99
C GLY A 405 8.33 -6.30 -6.63
N ILE A 406 7.13 -6.86 -6.43
CA ILE A 406 5.85 -6.19 -6.72
C ILE A 406 5.24 -5.80 -5.39
N TYR A 407 4.99 -4.51 -5.20
CA TYR A 407 4.42 -3.93 -4.00
C TYR A 407 3.07 -3.29 -4.30
N GLU A 408 2.13 -3.40 -3.38
CA GLU A 408 0.85 -2.70 -3.43
C GLU A 408 0.81 -1.66 -2.33
N ASP A 409 0.74 -0.40 -2.72
CA ASP A 409 0.59 0.73 -1.81
C ASP A 409 -0.87 1.21 -1.86
N THR A 410 -1.50 1.37 -0.70
CA THR A 410 -2.83 2.00 -0.57
C THR A 410 -2.65 3.44 -0.12
N PHE A 411 -3.18 4.38 -0.90
CA PHE A 411 -3.18 5.80 -0.57
C PHE A 411 -4.61 6.28 -0.34
N THR A 412 -4.88 6.90 0.81
CA THR A 412 -6.17 7.56 1.03
C THR A 412 -6.21 8.85 0.22
N GLY A 413 -7.08 8.88 -0.80
CA GLY A 413 -7.35 10.04 -1.63
C GLY A 413 -8.18 11.09 -0.90
N GLU A 414 -8.23 12.29 -1.49
CA GLU A 414 -9.11 13.37 -1.03
C GLU A 414 -10.57 12.92 -1.18
N GLY A 415 -11.30 12.81 -0.06
CA GLY A 415 -12.67 12.26 -0.01
C GLY A 415 -12.81 10.86 0.59
N GLY A 416 -11.74 10.27 1.13
CA GLY A 416 -11.81 8.98 1.86
C GLY A 416 -11.80 7.73 0.97
N CYS A 417 -11.73 7.90 -0.36
CA CYS A 417 -11.50 6.80 -1.28
C CYS A 417 -10.02 6.42 -1.33
N ASP A 418 -9.73 5.15 -1.08
CA ASP A 418 -8.39 4.61 -1.25
C ASP A 418 -8.04 4.45 -2.74
N SER A 419 -6.77 4.64 -3.09
CA SER A 419 -6.20 4.36 -4.41
C SER A 419 -5.10 3.32 -4.24
N ILE A 420 -5.14 2.26 -5.04
CA ILE A 420 -4.11 1.21 -5.03
C ILE A 420 -3.09 1.50 -6.13
N ARG A 421 -1.83 1.60 -5.75
CA ARG A 421 -0.70 1.63 -6.68
C ARG A 421 0.01 0.28 -6.65
N THR A 422 0.24 -0.30 -7.82
CA THR A 422 1.12 -1.46 -7.96
C THR A 422 2.50 -1.00 -8.43
N LEU A 423 3.51 -1.12 -7.57
CA LEU A 423 4.91 -0.81 -7.86
C LEU A 423 5.66 -2.10 -8.24
N THR A 424 6.19 -2.18 -9.47
CA THR A 424 7.21 -3.18 -9.82
C THR A 424 8.59 -2.54 -9.67
N LEU A 425 9.34 -2.93 -8.64
CA LEU A 425 10.68 -2.44 -8.36
C LEU A 425 11.73 -3.46 -8.83
N THR A 426 12.71 -2.99 -9.60
CA THR A 426 13.91 -3.76 -9.97
C THR A 426 15.14 -3.12 -9.33
N VAL A 427 15.85 -3.85 -8.47
CA VAL A 427 17.12 -3.43 -7.90
C VAL A 427 18.25 -4.05 -8.70
N LEU A 428 19.10 -3.22 -9.30
CA LEU A 428 20.28 -3.65 -10.03
C LEU A 428 21.47 -3.83 -9.06
N PRO A 429 22.13 -5.01 -9.06
CA PRO A 429 23.33 -5.21 -8.26
C PRO A 429 24.48 -4.33 -8.77
N ASN A 430 25.39 -3.95 -7.87
CA ASN A 430 26.60 -3.23 -8.25
C ASN A 430 27.49 -4.11 -9.15
N ALA A 431 28.09 -3.52 -10.19
CA ALA A 431 28.92 -4.28 -11.12
C ALA A 431 30.29 -4.58 -10.51
N GLU A 432 30.63 -5.86 -10.32
CA GLU A 432 31.93 -6.28 -9.81
C GLU A 432 32.86 -6.74 -10.94
N THR A 433 34.13 -6.32 -10.90
CA THR A 433 35.17 -6.79 -11.82
C THR A 433 36.43 -7.17 -11.06
N THR A 434 36.93 -8.37 -11.31
CA THR A 434 38.14 -8.91 -10.69
C THR A 434 39.30 -8.88 -11.65
N ILE A 435 40.46 -8.41 -11.19
CA ILE A 435 41.72 -8.41 -11.93
C ILE A 435 42.76 -9.17 -11.10
N GLU A 436 43.38 -10.16 -11.71
CA GLU A 436 44.49 -10.91 -11.11
C GLU A 436 45.80 -10.43 -11.75
N ALA A 437 46.79 -10.11 -10.92
CA ALA A 437 48.11 -9.67 -11.37
C ALA A 437 49.20 -10.39 -10.57
N VAL A 438 50.30 -10.73 -11.24
CA VAL A 438 51.49 -11.34 -10.62
C VAL A 438 52.70 -10.48 -10.96
N ILE A 439 53.47 -10.08 -9.95
CA ILE A 439 54.69 -9.25 -10.10
C ILE A 439 55.89 -9.90 -9.39
N CYS A 440 57.11 -9.48 -9.72
CA CYS A 440 58.31 -9.91 -9.01
C CYS A 440 58.52 -9.09 -7.73
N GLU A 441 59.23 -9.62 -6.74
CA GLU A 441 59.61 -8.89 -5.52
C GLU A 441 60.41 -7.62 -5.87
N GLY A 442 59.87 -6.45 -5.53
CA GLY A 442 60.43 -5.12 -5.85
C GLY A 442 59.71 -4.37 -6.99
N ASP A 443 58.79 -5.01 -7.70
CA ASP A 443 57.96 -4.38 -8.73
C ASP A 443 56.70 -3.71 -8.14
N ASN A 444 55.98 -2.95 -8.98
CA ASN A 444 54.74 -2.25 -8.61
C ASN A 444 53.64 -2.51 -9.65
N PHE A 445 52.45 -2.89 -9.20
CA PHE A 445 51.26 -2.95 -10.04
C PHE A 445 50.15 -2.07 -9.47
N ALA A 446 49.76 -1.03 -10.22
CA ALA A 446 48.71 -0.10 -9.85
C ALA A 446 48.90 0.58 -8.48
N GLY A 447 50.15 0.80 -8.06
CA GLY A 447 50.48 1.41 -6.77
C GLY A 447 50.70 0.42 -5.62
N PHE A 448 50.56 -0.89 -5.86
CA PHE A 448 50.71 -1.93 -4.86
C PHE A 448 51.97 -2.80 -5.11
N GLU A 449 52.69 -3.09 -4.03
CA GLU A 449 54.00 -3.79 -4.04
C GLU A 449 54.01 -5.02 -3.13
N LEU A 450 52.95 -5.23 -2.35
CA LEU A 450 52.78 -6.36 -1.44
C LEU A 450 51.66 -7.26 -1.92
N PRO A 451 51.73 -8.58 -1.68
CA PRO A 451 50.66 -9.48 -2.06
C PRO A 451 49.39 -9.19 -1.24
N GLY A 452 48.23 -9.21 -1.88
CA GLY A 452 46.98 -8.88 -1.21
C GLY A 452 45.78 -8.73 -2.14
N VAL A 453 44.62 -8.47 -1.52
CA VAL A 453 43.37 -8.16 -2.22
C VAL A 453 43.01 -6.70 -1.94
N TYR A 454 42.93 -5.90 -3.00
CA TYR A 454 42.64 -4.47 -2.95
C TYR A 454 41.28 -4.20 -3.60
N THR A 455 40.43 -3.39 -2.97
CA THR A 455 39.08 -3.08 -3.45
C THR A 455 38.91 -1.57 -3.62
N GLU A 456 38.45 -1.15 -4.79
CA GLU A 456 38.11 0.25 -5.09
C GLU A 456 36.68 0.35 -5.62
N THR A 457 35.91 1.32 -5.11
CA THR A 457 34.55 1.59 -5.56
C THR A 457 34.54 2.83 -6.45
N PHE A 458 33.95 2.72 -7.63
CA PHE A 458 33.82 3.82 -8.59
C PHE A 458 32.36 4.27 -8.67
N GLN A 459 32.14 5.56 -8.40
CA GLN A 459 30.82 6.17 -8.51
C GLN A 459 30.47 6.47 -9.97
N SER A 460 29.34 5.97 -10.43
CA SER A 460 28.86 6.23 -11.78
C SER A 460 27.94 7.45 -11.81
N ALA A 461 28.13 8.34 -12.80
CA ALA A 461 27.30 9.54 -12.94
C ALA A 461 25.92 9.26 -13.59
N THR A 462 25.69 8.07 -14.16
CA THR A 462 24.46 7.74 -14.92
C THR A 462 24.02 6.27 -14.81
N GLY A 463 24.57 5.49 -13.88
CA GLY A 463 24.23 4.08 -13.66
C GLY A 463 24.69 3.62 -12.27
N CYS A 464 24.55 2.33 -11.94
CA CYS A 464 24.96 1.83 -10.61
C CYS A 464 26.47 1.85 -10.42
N ASP A 465 26.90 2.02 -9.17
CA ASP A 465 28.30 2.02 -8.78
C ASP A 465 28.95 0.67 -9.15
N SER A 466 30.25 0.71 -9.42
CA SER A 466 31.02 -0.48 -9.77
C SER A 466 32.17 -0.70 -8.79
N THR A 467 32.43 -1.95 -8.42
CA THR A 467 33.51 -2.33 -7.52
C THR A 467 34.58 -3.08 -8.31
N ARG A 468 35.84 -2.64 -8.21
CA ARG A 468 36.99 -3.34 -8.78
C ARG A 468 37.77 -4.03 -7.66
N ILE A 469 38.03 -5.32 -7.83
CA ILE A 469 38.81 -6.13 -6.92
C ILE A 469 40.12 -6.52 -7.63
N LEU A 470 41.27 -6.11 -7.08
CA LEU A 470 42.60 -6.50 -7.55
C LEU A 470 43.16 -7.58 -6.61
N MET A 471 43.50 -8.75 -7.14
CA MET A 471 44.27 -9.77 -6.43
C MET A 471 45.72 -9.75 -6.94
N LEU A 472 46.66 -9.40 -6.07
CA LEU A 472 48.08 -9.26 -6.40
C LEU A 472 48.90 -10.38 -5.74
N GLU A 473 49.65 -11.14 -6.54
CA GLU A 473 50.66 -12.11 -6.11
C GLU A 473 52.07 -11.55 -6.38
N VAL A 474 53.00 -11.77 -5.45
CA VAL A 474 54.40 -11.30 -5.57
C VAL A 474 55.33 -12.51 -5.48
N LEU A 475 56.12 -12.75 -6.53
CA LEU A 475 57.05 -13.87 -6.61
C LEU A 475 58.43 -13.51 -5.99
N PRO A 476 58.97 -14.33 -5.07
CA PRO A 476 60.28 -14.07 -4.46
C PRO A 476 61.44 -14.36 -5.41
N VAL A 477 62.58 -13.68 -5.20
CA VAL A 477 63.80 -13.87 -6.02
C VAL A 477 64.45 -15.24 -5.73
N PRO A 478 64.62 -16.13 -6.73
CA PRO A 478 65.23 -17.44 -6.52
C PRO A 478 66.76 -17.35 -6.36
N VAL A 479 67.32 -18.12 -5.42
CA VAL A 479 68.77 -18.21 -5.14
C VAL A 479 69.31 -19.62 -5.42
N THR A 480 70.45 -19.71 -6.11
CA THR A 480 71.15 -20.97 -6.44
C THR A 480 72.61 -20.95 -5.96
N PHE A 481 73.21 -22.12 -5.69
CA PHE A 481 74.58 -22.23 -5.16
C PHE A 481 75.49 -23.02 -6.11
N ALA A 482 76.74 -22.59 -6.27
CA ALA A 482 77.78 -23.24 -7.08
C ALA A 482 79.15 -23.17 -6.38
N GLU A 483 80.01 -24.15 -6.63
CA GLU A 483 81.37 -24.22 -6.08
C GLU A 483 82.40 -24.39 -7.22
N ALA A 484 83.54 -23.72 -7.12
CA ALA A 484 84.64 -23.84 -8.07
C ALA A 484 86.02 -23.78 -7.39
N GLU A 485 87.01 -24.46 -7.97
CA GLU A 485 88.41 -24.43 -7.50
C GLU A 485 89.35 -24.04 -8.64
N ILE A 486 90.25 -23.09 -8.38
CA ILE A 486 91.26 -22.62 -9.35
C ILE A 486 92.65 -22.56 -8.72
N CYS A 487 93.71 -22.62 -9.52
CA CYS A 487 95.08 -22.43 -9.01
C CYS A 487 95.41 -20.95 -8.80
N ALA A 488 96.31 -20.66 -7.86
CA ALA A 488 96.81 -19.32 -7.59
C ALA A 488 97.31 -18.62 -8.88
N GLY A 489 96.78 -17.42 -9.14
CA GLY A 489 97.04 -16.64 -10.36
C GLY A 489 96.07 -16.86 -11.52
N GLN A 490 95.11 -17.78 -11.38
CA GLN A 490 94.01 -17.97 -12.34
C GLN A 490 92.75 -17.17 -11.94
N GLU A 491 91.78 -17.12 -12.83
CA GLU A 491 90.50 -16.43 -12.64
C GLU A 491 89.35 -17.32 -13.15
N TYR A 492 88.24 -17.38 -12.41
CA TYR A 492 87.00 -18.06 -12.79
C TYR A 492 85.84 -17.06 -12.81
N GLU A 493 85.25 -16.88 -13.99
CA GLU A 493 84.11 -15.98 -14.22
C GLU A 493 84.25 -14.55 -13.65
N GLY A 494 85.47 -14.00 -13.64
CA GLY A 494 85.73 -12.63 -13.14
C GLY A 494 86.35 -12.56 -11.73
N TYR A 495 86.50 -13.71 -11.06
CA TYR A 495 86.96 -13.79 -9.67
C TYR A 495 88.27 -14.58 -9.56
N SER A 496 89.23 -14.04 -8.81
CA SER A 496 90.59 -14.58 -8.67
C SER A 496 91.04 -14.75 -7.22
N GLU A 497 90.15 -14.53 -6.26
CA GLU A 497 90.41 -14.68 -4.83
C GLU A 497 89.42 -15.67 -4.20
N THR A 498 89.83 -16.36 -3.13
CA THR A 498 88.92 -17.26 -2.40
C THR A 498 87.81 -16.45 -1.73
N GLY A 499 86.56 -16.81 -1.96
CA GLY A 499 85.42 -16.08 -1.40
C GLY A 499 84.07 -16.59 -1.91
N VAL A 500 83.00 -16.04 -1.32
CA VAL A 500 81.63 -16.26 -1.79
C VAL A 500 81.16 -15.01 -2.52
N TYR A 501 80.80 -15.17 -3.80
CA TYR A 501 80.36 -14.11 -4.69
C TYR A 501 78.88 -14.27 -5.04
N ALA A 502 78.14 -13.16 -5.07
CA ALA A 502 76.73 -13.14 -5.42
C ALA A 502 76.55 -12.47 -6.79
N ASP A 503 76.15 -13.25 -7.79
CA ASP A 503 75.90 -12.78 -9.14
C ASP A 503 74.40 -12.71 -9.39
N THR A 504 73.90 -11.60 -9.95
CA THR A 504 72.49 -11.45 -10.33
C THR A 504 72.32 -11.69 -11.82
N PHE A 505 71.40 -12.58 -12.17
CA PHE A 505 71.07 -12.93 -13.55
C PHE A 505 69.61 -12.64 -13.84
N THR A 506 69.35 -11.86 -14.88
CA THR A 506 67.99 -11.57 -15.34
C THR A 506 67.39 -12.81 -16.01
N GLY A 507 66.35 -13.37 -15.39
CA GLY A 507 65.64 -14.53 -15.91
C GLY A 507 64.84 -14.19 -17.18
N SER A 508 64.58 -15.18 -18.02
CA SER A 508 63.84 -14.99 -19.29
C SER A 508 62.39 -14.51 -19.11
N ASN A 509 61.85 -14.53 -17.89
CA ASN A 509 60.52 -14.04 -17.52
C ASN A 509 60.55 -12.63 -16.90
N GLY A 510 61.70 -11.95 -16.88
CA GLY A 510 61.85 -10.60 -16.33
C GLY A 510 62.10 -10.52 -14.82
N CYS A 511 61.87 -11.60 -14.05
CA CYS A 511 62.34 -11.66 -12.66
C CYS A 511 63.84 -12.05 -12.64
N ASP A 512 64.64 -11.28 -11.90
CA ASP A 512 66.04 -11.60 -11.63
C ASP A 512 66.16 -12.85 -10.74
N SER A 513 67.34 -13.48 -10.78
CA SER A 513 67.74 -14.60 -9.92
C SER A 513 69.13 -14.32 -9.38
N ILE A 514 69.47 -14.87 -8.21
CA ILE A 514 70.79 -14.70 -7.60
C ILE A 514 71.50 -16.05 -7.60
N ARG A 515 72.77 -16.06 -7.99
CA ARG A 515 73.67 -17.21 -7.81
C ARG A 515 74.73 -16.85 -6.78
N MET A 516 74.93 -17.74 -5.82
CA MET A 516 76.02 -17.68 -4.85
C MET A 516 77.13 -18.64 -5.30
N LEU A 517 78.28 -18.12 -5.71
CA LEU A 517 79.47 -18.90 -6.10
C LEU A 517 80.47 -18.90 -4.94
N GLU A 518 80.82 -20.06 -4.41
CA GLU A 518 81.95 -20.24 -3.49
C GLU A 518 83.18 -20.67 -4.29
N LEU A 519 84.17 -19.77 -4.39
CA LEU A 519 85.42 -19.99 -5.11
C LEU A 519 86.54 -20.28 -4.13
N THR A 520 87.30 -21.35 -4.35
CA THR A 520 88.52 -21.67 -3.59
C THR A 520 89.75 -21.61 -4.48
N VAL A 521 90.71 -20.75 -4.14
CA VAL A 521 92.00 -20.64 -4.82
C VAL A 521 93.04 -21.52 -4.12
N LEU A 522 93.50 -22.55 -4.83
CA LEU A 522 94.53 -23.49 -4.36
C LEU A 522 95.93 -22.85 -4.43
N PRO A 523 96.80 -23.05 -3.43
CA PRO A 523 98.13 -22.46 -3.38
C PRO A 523 99.06 -22.96 -4.49
N GLU A 524 100.02 -22.12 -4.90
CA GLU A 524 100.93 -22.35 -6.05
C GLU A 524 101.69 -23.69 -6.01
N ASP A 525 101.95 -24.23 -4.82
CA ASP A 525 102.72 -25.46 -4.61
C ASP A 525 101.86 -26.73 -4.64
N ASP A 526 100.55 -26.62 -4.89
CA ASP A 526 99.66 -27.78 -4.94
C ASP A 526 100.03 -28.68 -6.15
N PRO A 527 100.20 -30.00 -5.95
CA PRO A 527 100.55 -30.92 -7.04
C PRO A 527 99.53 -30.90 -8.19
N ALA A 528 98.27 -30.51 -7.97
CA ALA A 528 97.28 -30.29 -9.03
C ALA A 528 97.62 -29.08 -9.94
N CYS A 529 98.50 -28.17 -9.51
CA CYS A 529 98.92 -26.95 -10.19
C CYS A 529 100.34 -27.04 -10.83
N THR A 530 100.96 -28.23 -10.91
CA THR A 530 102.32 -28.38 -11.47
C THR A 530 102.36 -28.53 -13.00
N VAL A 531 102.99 -27.54 -13.66
CA VAL A 531 103.08 -27.35 -15.12
C VAL A 531 104.09 -28.30 -15.79
N SER A 532 103.67 -28.98 -16.87
CA SER A 532 104.54 -29.79 -17.73
C SER A 532 105.27 -28.93 -18.76
N ALA A 533 106.58 -28.77 -18.57
CA ALA A 533 107.49 -28.05 -19.45
C ALA A 533 107.70 -28.79 -20.79
N VAL A 534 107.55 -28.09 -21.91
CA VAL A 534 108.02 -28.58 -23.22
C VAL A 534 109.54 -28.38 -23.28
N GLY A 535 110.29 -29.46 -23.06
CA GLY A 535 111.74 -29.51 -23.18
C GLY A 535 112.23 -29.40 -24.63
N ASP A 536 113.55 -29.26 -24.80
CA ASP A 536 114.21 -29.31 -26.11
C ASP A 536 113.87 -30.64 -26.82
N GLU A 537 113.22 -30.58 -27.98
CA GLU A 537 113.06 -31.73 -28.87
C GLU A 537 113.98 -31.56 -30.08
N ILE A 538 115.19 -32.12 -29.99
CA ILE A 538 116.03 -32.38 -31.17
C ILE A 538 115.67 -33.77 -31.68
N SER A 539 114.73 -33.85 -32.63
CA SER A 539 114.25 -35.13 -33.17
C SER A 539 115.23 -35.80 -34.15
N ASP A 540 116.31 -35.10 -34.52
CA ASP A 540 117.33 -35.59 -35.44
C ASP A 540 118.73 -35.12 -35.01
N SER A 541 119.54 -36.06 -34.53
CA SER A 541 120.88 -35.82 -33.98
C SER A 541 121.91 -35.31 -34.99
N ARG A 542 121.57 -35.29 -36.29
CA ARG A 542 122.42 -34.71 -37.34
C ARG A 542 122.50 -33.20 -37.25
N PHE A 543 121.52 -32.54 -36.61
CA PHE A 543 121.52 -31.09 -36.45
C PHE A 543 122.35 -30.65 -35.23
N GLN A 544 123.26 -29.71 -35.46
CA GLN A 544 124.06 -29.07 -34.43
C GLN A 544 123.86 -27.56 -34.48
N VAL A 545 123.33 -27.00 -33.39
CA VAL A 545 123.05 -25.57 -33.25
C VAL A 545 123.99 -24.97 -32.19
N SER A 546 124.88 -24.07 -32.60
CA SER A 546 125.93 -23.46 -31.76
C SER A 546 126.42 -22.12 -32.32
N PRO A 547 127.08 -21.25 -31.55
CA PRO A 547 127.15 -21.26 -30.09
C PRO A 547 125.78 -20.94 -29.45
N ASN A 548 125.57 -21.40 -28.22
CA ASN A 548 124.40 -21.04 -27.40
C ASN A 548 124.82 -21.10 -25.91
N PRO A 549 124.93 -19.97 -25.18
CA PRO A 549 124.48 -18.64 -25.57
C PRO A 549 125.19 -18.08 -26.81
N PHE A 550 124.48 -17.27 -27.61
CA PHE A 550 125.03 -16.64 -28.82
C PHE A 550 125.18 -15.13 -28.63
N ASP A 551 126.13 -14.53 -29.34
CA ASP A 551 126.27 -13.09 -29.50
C ASP A 551 126.47 -12.80 -31.00
N GLY A 552 125.50 -12.15 -31.63
CA GLY A 552 125.57 -11.77 -33.04
C GLY A 552 125.06 -12.80 -34.06
N PHE A 553 125.50 -14.05 -33.99
CA PHE A 553 125.14 -15.08 -34.98
C PHE A 553 124.99 -16.48 -34.37
N LEU A 554 124.01 -17.23 -34.86
CA LEU A 554 123.79 -18.64 -34.55
C LEU A 554 124.17 -19.50 -35.75
N ARG A 555 125.10 -20.45 -35.58
CA ARG A 555 125.45 -21.43 -36.60
C ARG A 555 124.63 -22.70 -36.41
N ILE A 556 123.96 -23.11 -37.47
CA ILE A 556 123.18 -24.34 -37.52
C ILE A 556 123.83 -25.20 -38.60
N GLY A 557 124.40 -26.32 -38.21
CA GLY A 557 124.97 -27.31 -39.13
C GLY A 557 124.09 -28.55 -39.16
N CYS A 558 124.05 -29.21 -40.32
CA CYS A 558 123.49 -30.54 -40.45
C CYS A 558 124.39 -31.38 -41.35
N ASP A 559 124.59 -32.65 -41.00
CA ASP A 559 125.12 -33.65 -41.94
C ASP A 559 123.94 -34.28 -42.71
N CYS A 560 123.24 -33.45 -43.48
CA CYS A 560 122.06 -33.85 -44.23
C CYS A 560 121.82 -32.97 -45.47
N GLU A 561 121.18 -33.55 -46.48
CA GLU A 561 120.80 -32.87 -47.72
C GLU A 561 119.35 -32.36 -47.65
N LEU A 562 119.03 -31.52 -46.66
CA LEU A 562 117.68 -30.98 -46.45
C LEU A 562 117.64 -29.47 -46.67
N GLU A 563 116.51 -29.00 -47.20
CA GLU A 563 116.17 -27.57 -47.25
C GLU A 563 115.08 -27.30 -46.20
N LEU A 564 115.38 -26.44 -45.21
CA LEU A 564 114.46 -26.14 -44.10
C LEU A 564 114.27 -24.64 -43.93
N GLU A 565 113.13 -24.27 -43.37
CA GLU A 565 112.92 -22.96 -42.77
C GLU A 565 113.26 -23.02 -41.28
N VAL A 566 114.26 -22.23 -40.88
CA VAL A 566 114.62 -22.06 -39.47
C VAL A 566 114.00 -20.76 -38.97
N ALA A 567 113.21 -20.82 -37.91
CA ALA A 567 112.57 -19.66 -37.30
C ALA A 567 112.87 -19.57 -35.80
N VAL A 568 112.96 -18.33 -35.30
CA VAL A 568 113.18 -18.01 -33.88
C VAL A 568 111.91 -17.39 -33.34
N PHE A 569 111.44 -17.89 -32.21
CA PHE A 569 110.24 -17.43 -31.53
C PHE A 569 110.59 -16.93 -30.13
N ASN A 570 109.91 -15.88 -29.68
CA ASN A 570 110.01 -15.44 -28.28
C ASN A 570 109.11 -16.30 -27.36
N LEU A 571 109.17 -16.07 -26.04
CA LEU A 571 108.42 -16.86 -25.05
C LEU A 571 106.89 -16.79 -25.17
N VAL A 572 106.35 -15.82 -25.91
CA VAL A 572 104.90 -15.74 -26.20
C VAL A 572 104.53 -16.36 -27.56
N GLY A 573 105.48 -17.04 -28.22
CA GLY A 573 105.25 -17.75 -29.49
C GLY A 573 105.27 -16.87 -30.75
N ALA A 574 105.64 -15.59 -30.64
CA ALA A 574 105.76 -14.71 -31.81
C ALA A 574 107.07 -14.94 -32.54
N ARG A 575 107.02 -15.08 -33.88
CA ARG A 575 108.20 -15.22 -34.73
C ARG A 575 108.96 -13.91 -34.81
N VAL A 576 110.22 -13.90 -34.39
CA VAL A 576 111.08 -12.71 -34.34
C VAL A 576 112.21 -12.73 -35.37
N ALA A 577 112.64 -13.91 -35.81
CA ALA A 577 113.61 -14.06 -36.88
C ALA A 577 113.39 -15.37 -37.64
N GLY A 578 114.02 -15.51 -38.80
CA GLY A 578 114.13 -16.78 -39.48
C GLY A 578 114.66 -16.67 -40.90
N GLN A 579 115.13 -17.79 -41.42
CA GLN A 579 115.75 -17.88 -42.74
C GLN A 579 115.58 -19.31 -43.29
N ARG A 580 115.37 -19.42 -44.60
CA ARG A 580 115.45 -20.70 -45.32
C ARG A 580 116.90 -21.06 -45.60
N ALA A 581 117.25 -22.33 -45.43
CA ALA A 581 118.60 -22.83 -45.65
C ALA A 581 118.60 -24.19 -46.35
N ASP A 582 119.44 -24.31 -47.38
CA ASP A 582 119.79 -25.57 -48.01
C ASP A 582 121.09 -26.10 -47.41
N PHE A 583 120.99 -27.11 -46.56
CA PHE A 583 122.12 -27.70 -45.84
C PHE A 583 123.06 -28.54 -46.72
N ARG A 584 122.74 -28.76 -48.01
CA ARG A 584 123.70 -29.32 -48.99
C ARG A 584 124.91 -28.42 -49.21
N SER A 585 124.71 -27.10 -49.03
CA SER A 585 125.75 -26.09 -49.24
C SER A 585 126.61 -25.81 -48.00
N GLY A 586 126.33 -26.50 -46.89
CA GLY A 586 127.03 -26.34 -45.60
C GLY A 586 126.11 -25.83 -44.49
N ALA A 587 126.71 -25.26 -43.44
CA ALA A 587 125.97 -24.75 -42.28
C ALA A 587 125.32 -23.38 -42.55
N LEU A 588 124.11 -23.19 -42.02
CA LEU A 588 123.44 -21.89 -41.95
C LEU A 588 124.07 -21.03 -40.86
N LEU A 589 124.38 -19.78 -41.19
CA LEU A 589 124.68 -18.72 -40.21
C LEU A 589 123.49 -17.77 -40.15
N LEU A 590 122.69 -17.88 -39.09
CA LEU A 590 121.53 -17.02 -38.87
C LEU A 590 121.95 -15.81 -38.03
N GLN A 591 121.73 -14.61 -38.56
CA GLN A 591 122.04 -13.37 -37.85
C GLN A 591 120.98 -13.08 -36.79
N THR A 592 121.41 -13.07 -35.53
CA THR A 592 120.54 -12.94 -34.37
C THR A 592 120.96 -11.80 -33.44
N GLY A 593 122.04 -11.08 -33.75
CA GLY A 593 122.54 -9.95 -32.94
C GLY A 593 121.61 -8.75 -32.80
N HIS A 594 120.54 -8.68 -33.60
CA HIS A 594 119.49 -7.67 -33.43
C HIS A 594 118.45 -8.07 -32.39
N LEU A 595 118.45 -9.31 -31.92
CA LEU A 595 117.55 -9.76 -30.86
C LEU A 595 117.98 -9.13 -29.53
N ARG A 596 117.00 -8.76 -28.70
CA ARG A 596 117.26 -8.31 -27.33
C ARG A 596 117.71 -9.49 -26.46
N PRO A 597 118.44 -9.28 -25.35
CA PRO A 597 118.78 -10.35 -24.41
C PRO A 597 117.52 -11.08 -23.93
N GLY A 598 117.60 -12.40 -23.81
CA GLY A 598 116.45 -13.22 -23.43
C GLY A 598 116.52 -14.66 -23.92
N ILE A 599 115.46 -15.41 -23.58
CA ILE A 599 115.30 -16.80 -23.99
C ILE A 599 114.33 -16.86 -25.18
N TYR A 600 114.74 -17.61 -26.20
CA TYR A 600 113.99 -17.83 -27.43
C TYR A 600 113.92 -19.32 -27.73
N LEU A 601 113.01 -19.71 -28.60
CA LEU A 601 112.93 -21.06 -29.15
C LEU A 601 113.26 -21.02 -30.64
N VAL A 602 114.26 -21.79 -31.05
CA VAL A 602 114.64 -21.94 -32.47
C VAL A 602 114.06 -23.25 -32.96
N ILE A 603 113.33 -23.22 -34.06
CA ILE A 603 112.70 -24.39 -34.65
C ILE A 603 113.08 -24.47 -36.12
N GLY A 604 113.55 -25.64 -36.56
CA GLY A 604 113.72 -25.97 -37.98
C GLY A 604 112.56 -26.83 -38.45
N PHE A 605 111.85 -26.40 -39.50
CA PHE A 605 110.75 -27.16 -40.10
C PHE A 605 110.76 -27.09 -41.64
N ASP A 606 110.19 -28.10 -42.28
CA ASP A 606 110.04 -28.12 -43.75
C ASP A 606 108.78 -27.38 -44.23
N GLU A 607 108.57 -27.34 -45.55
CA GLU A 607 107.41 -26.66 -46.15
C GLU A 607 106.05 -27.28 -45.77
N THR A 608 106.05 -28.51 -45.25
CA THR A 608 104.83 -29.17 -44.73
C THR A 608 104.53 -28.81 -43.28
N GLY A 609 105.45 -28.08 -42.62
CA GLY A 609 105.36 -27.69 -41.22
C GLY A 609 105.91 -28.75 -40.24
N ARG A 610 106.53 -29.82 -40.76
CA ARG A 610 107.12 -30.86 -39.91
C ARG A 610 108.37 -30.31 -39.23
N ARG A 611 108.41 -30.37 -37.89
CA ARG A 611 109.55 -29.91 -37.08
C ARG A 611 110.64 -30.99 -37.00
N TYR A 612 111.88 -30.59 -37.25
CA TYR A 612 113.07 -31.46 -37.21
C TYR A 612 113.87 -31.25 -35.92
N PHE A 613 113.94 -30.02 -35.45
CA PHE A 613 114.48 -29.72 -34.14
C PHE A 613 113.78 -28.50 -33.56
N SER A 614 113.73 -28.46 -32.24
CA SER A 614 113.49 -27.27 -31.44
C SER A 614 114.61 -27.17 -30.43
N LYS A 615 115.19 -25.97 -30.29
CA LYS A 615 116.26 -25.72 -29.34
C LYS A 615 116.07 -24.38 -28.68
N LYS A 616 116.12 -24.37 -27.36
CA LYS A 616 116.17 -23.14 -26.56
C LYS A 616 117.45 -22.38 -26.88
N LEU A 617 117.30 -21.12 -27.26
CA LEU A 617 118.38 -20.19 -27.57
C LEU A 617 118.42 -19.10 -26.51
N VAL A 618 119.59 -18.87 -25.92
CA VAL A 618 119.82 -17.83 -24.93
C VAL A 618 120.67 -16.74 -25.58
N ASN A 619 120.14 -15.52 -25.63
CA ASN A 619 120.88 -14.33 -26.07
C ASN A 619 121.38 -13.58 -24.84
N CYS A 620 122.69 -13.40 -24.72
CA CYS A 620 123.31 -12.66 -23.62
C CYS A 620 123.86 -11.34 -24.14
N GLU A 621 123.60 -10.23 -23.44
CA GLU A 621 124.27 -8.94 -23.71
C GLU A 621 125.75 -9.04 -23.28
N LEU A 622 126.66 -8.45 -24.06
CA LEU A 622 128.03 -8.15 -23.62
C LEU A 622 128.06 -6.83 -22.83
#